data_AF-A0A5J5AWN7-F1
#
_entry.id   AF-A0A5J5AWN7-F1
#
_cell.length_a   1.000
_cell.length_b   1.000
_cell.length_c   1.000
_cell.angle_alpha   90.00
_cell.angle_beta   90.00
_cell.angle_gamma   90.00
#
_symmetry.space_group_name_H-M   'P 1'
#
loop_
_entity.id
_entity.type
_entity.pdbx_description
1 polymer ?
#
loop_
_entity_poly.entity_id
_entity_poly.type
_entity_poly.pdbx_seq_one_letter_code
_entity_poly.pdbx_strand_id
1 'polypeptide(L)'
;MSAKVEDSELQNEPPAEPQQVADEDANHASNESKDDAIQSNGVPATDADSKLDDRPTEWSDVQLTDADPGLDEPKDRTVQNSDAEKTSSVEKDEGSRTVTMGELLNELKNGDRNDNFEADGRETTSPYGQKSVQQEEHMNQNNAAMDLIDSVTSADEEGRSRQRVLTFAARRYANAIERNPEDYDALYNWALVLQESADNVSPDSSSASKDALLEEACKKYDEATFLCPTLHDAYYNWAIAISDRAKMRGRTKEAEELWKQATKNYEKAVHLNWNSPQALNNWGLALQELSAIVPAREKQAIVKTAISKFRGAIQLQFDFHRAIYNLGTVLYGLAEDTIRTGVSANAKGISPNELYCQSAIYIAAAHALKPNYSVYASALKLVRSMLPLPYLKVGYLIAPPAGNPVAPHSDWKRIQFILNHEGLQQLNKVEQRHMPQSLSAKSGDTVINRSAIKVDVPDIISVSACADLTLPPGAGLCIDTIHGPVFLIADSWESLDGWLDAIRLVYTIFARGKSDVLASIIG
;
A
#
# COMPACT_ATOMS: atom_id res chain seq x y z
N MET A 1 1.42 50.31 -37.77
CA MET A 1 1.38 48.84 -37.67
C MET A 1 2.42 48.40 -36.66
N SER A 2 1.97 47.82 -35.55
CA SER A 2 2.70 47.08 -34.51
C SER A 2 1.80 47.06 -33.29
N ALA A 3 1.38 45.87 -32.86
CA ALA A 3 0.61 45.68 -31.63
C ALA A 3 1.14 44.41 -30.95
N LYS A 4 1.41 44.49 -29.66
CA LYS A 4 1.58 43.30 -28.82
C LYS A 4 0.20 42.73 -28.50
N VAL A 5 0.15 41.44 -28.23
CA VAL A 5 -0.95 40.79 -27.50
C VAL A 5 -0.31 40.20 -26.24
N GLU A 6 -1.01 40.29 -25.11
CA GLU A 6 -0.58 39.76 -23.83
C GLU A 6 -1.45 38.54 -23.50
N ASP A 7 -0.83 37.43 -23.11
CA ASP A 7 -1.53 36.23 -22.67
C ASP A 7 -2.11 36.42 -21.27
N SER A 8 -3.25 35.79 -20.98
CA SER A 8 -3.91 35.84 -19.66
C SER A 8 -4.01 34.44 -19.08
N GLU A 9 -3.25 34.18 -18.02
CA GLU A 9 -3.39 32.97 -17.20
C GLU A 9 -4.67 33.06 -16.33
N LEU A 10 -5.34 31.92 -16.13
CA LEU A 10 -6.39 31.77 -15.11
C LEU A 10 -5.97 30.70 -14.10
N GLN A 11 -5.89 31.12 -12.84
CA GLN A 11 -5.50 30.29 -11.70
C GLN A 11 -6.75 29.79 -10.99
N ASN A 12 -6.75 28.54 -10.51
CA ASN A 12 -7.79 27.98 -9.66
C ASN A 12 -7.22 27.70 -8.27
N GLU A 13 -7.81 28.29 -7.23
CA GLU A 13 -7.44 28.08 -5.83
C GLU A 13 -8.21 26.88 -5.20
N PRO A 14 -7.67 26.25 -4.14
CA PRO A 14 -8.33 25.17 -3.41
C PRO A 14 -9.37 25.67 -2.38
N PRO A 15 -10.33 24.82 -1.96
CA PRO A 15 -11.38 25.19 -1.00
C PRO A 15 -10.87 25.33 0.46
N ALA A 16 -11.67 26.04 1.27
CA ALA A 16 -11.24 26.63 2.55
C ALA A 16 -11.47 25.78 3.82
N GLU A 17 -10.77 26.16 4.90
CA GLU A 17 -10.96 25.66 6.26
C GLU A 17 -12.14 26.38 6.99
N PRO A 18 -12.83 25.72 7.94
CA PRO A 18 -13.90 26.33 8.72
C PRO A 18 -13.36 27.22 9.85
N GLN A 19 -13.77 28.49 9.87
CA GLN A 19 -13.39 29.45 10.91
C GLN A 19 -14.14 29.22 12.24
N GLN A 20 -13.45 29.50 13.36
CA GLN A 20 -14.06 29.63 14.68
C GLN A 20 -14.68 31.03 14.84
N VAL A 21 -15.78 31.13 15.58
CA VAL A 21 -16.40 32.42 15.96
C VAL A 21 -16.22 32.62 17.47
N ALA A 22 -15.82 33.83 17.86
CA ALA A 22 -15.75 34.31 19.23
C ALA A 22 -16.29 35.76 19.29
N ASP A 23 -16.93 36.13 20.40
CA ASP A 23 -17.46 37.48 20.68
C ASP A 23 -17.31 37.84 22.18
N GLU A 24 -17.17 39.14 22.49
CA GLU A 24 -17.03 39.77 23.83
C GLU A 24 -18.00 40.99 23.94
N ASP A 25 -18.35 41.59 25.08
CA ASP A 25 -17.98 41.44 26.51
C ASP A 25 -19.25 40.92 27.28
N ALA A 26 -19.93 41.50 28.30
CA ALA A 26 -19.68 42.66 29.14
C ALA A 26 -20.15 42.53 30.60
N ASN A 27 -19.22 42.90 31.49
CA ASN A 27 -19.40 43.57 32.79
C ASN A 27 -20.84 43.68 33.36
N HIS A 28 -21.08 43.09 34.54
CA HIS A 28 -21.03 43.86 35.81
C HIS A 28 -21.00 42.96 37.06
N ALA A 29 -20.52 43.52 38.18
CA ALA A 29 -20.34 42.81 39.45
C ALA A 29 -21.40 43.18 40.52
N SER A 30 -21.69 42.25 41.45
CA SER A 30 -21.53 42.42 42.92
C SER A 30 -22.33 41.38 43.73
N ASN A 31 -21.74 40.88 44.83
CA ASN A 31 -22.31 40.33 46.09
C ASN A 31 -23.52 39.34 46.04
N GLU A 32 -23.75 38.46 47.02
CA GLU A 32 -23.29 38.38 48.41
C GLU A 32 -23.27 36.92 48.94
N SER A 33 -22.78 36.73 50.18
CA SER A 33 -22.99 35.62 51.15
C SER A 33 -23.98 34.47 50.80
N LYS A 34 -23.81 33.20 51.19
CA LYS A 34 -22.91 32.45 52.11
C LYS A 34 -23.12 30.90 51.84
N ASP A 35 -22.55 29.88 52.49
CA ASP A 35 -21.79 29.78 53.74
C ASP A 35 -20.81 28.57 53.88
N ASP A 36 -20.14 28.52 55.04
CA ASP A 36 -19.49 27.45 55.84
C ASP A 36 -19.84 25.96 55.55
N ALA A 37 -19.00 24.94 55.84
CA ALA A 37 -17.80 24.92 56.71
C ALA A 37 -16.79 23.76 56.44
N ILE A 38 -15.53 23.96 56.87
CA ILE A 38 -14.54 22.97 57.42
C ILE A 38 -14.15 21.77 56.50
N GLN A 39 -12.94 21.63 55.94
CA GLN A 39 -11.53 21.71 56.42
C GLN A 39 -10.98 20.56 57.31
N SER A 40 -10.15 19.69 56.73
CA SER A 40 -8.76 19.35 57.16
C SER A 40 -8.23 18.21 56.25
N ASN A 41 -7.08 18.31 55.56
CA ASN A 41 -5.67 18.49 55.96
C ASN A 41 -5.08 17.29 56.75
N GLY A 42 -4.18 16.52 56.11
CA GLY A 42 -3.44 15.40 56.74
C GLY A 42 -2.53 14.60 55.78
N VAL A 43 -1.27 15.03 55.62
CA VAL A 43 -0.17 14.48 54.80
C VAL A 43 1.13 14.70 55.62
N PRO A 44 2.26 13.92 55.55
CA PRO A 44 2.70 12.83 54.66
C PRO A 44 3.25 11.54 55.37
N ALA A 45 4.02 10.71 54.62
CA ALA A 45 5.16 9.85 55.07
C ALA A 45 4.85 8.48 55.76
N THR A 46 5.66 7.41 55.70
CA THR A 46 6.86 6.99 54.88
C THR A 46 7.07 5.46 55.01
N ASP A 47 7.79 4.85 54.06
CA ASP A 47 8.62 3.61 54.11
C ASP A 47 8.19 2.34 54.90
N ALA A 48 8.21 1.16 54.24
CA ALA A 48 8.93 -0.07 54.69
C ALA A 48 8.73 -1.31 53.76
N ASP A 49 9.74 -2.19 53.72
CA ASP A 49 9.80 -3.45 52.96
C ASP A 49 8.85 -4.58 53.42
N SER A 50 8.36 -5.39 52.47
CA SER A 50 8.56 -6.87 52.38
C SER A 50 7.57 -7.53 51.41
N LYS A 51 7.73 -8.72 50.82
CA LYS A 51 8.82 -9.61 50.35
C LYS A 51 8.09 -10.94 50.02
N LEU A 52 8.49 -11.67 48.96
CA LEU A 52 7.92 -12.98 48.54
C LEU A 52 6.49 -12.90 47.93
N ASP A 53 6.04 -13.82 47.07
CA ASP A 53 6.61 -15.13 46.68
C ASP A 53 6.69 -15.37 45.15
N ASP A 54 7.27 -16.51 44.73
CA ASP A 54 7.64 -16.82 43.33
C ASP A 54 6.82 -17.96 42.68
N ARG A 55 6.69 -17.90 41.34
CA ARG A 55 6.38 -19.02 40.40
C ARG A 55 4.91 -19.56 40.33
N PRO A 56 4.55 -20.47 39.39
CA PRO A 56 3.62 -20.10 38.31
C PRO A 56 2.39 -21.03 38.19
N THR A 57 1.63 -20.91 37.10
CA THR A 57 0.55 -21.85 36.74
C THR A 57 0.67 -22.29 35.28
N GLU A 58 0.31 -23.56 35.03
CA GLU A 58 0.72 -24.36 33.89
C GLU A 58 -0.06 -24.05 32.58
N TRP A 59 0.56 -24.38 31.44
CA TRP A 59 -0.14 -24.73 30.22
C TRP A 59 0.01 -26.24 30.00
N SER A 60 -1.08 -26.91 29.63
CA SER A 60 -1.16 -28.37 29.54
C SER A 60 -0.73 -28.91 28.17
N ASP A 61 0.07 -29.97 28.17
CA ASP A 61 0.52 -30.68 26.96
C ASP A 61 -0.62 -31.29 26.13
N VAL A 62 -0.38 -31.39 24.82
CA VAL A 62 -0.95 -32.43 23.95
C VAL A 62 0.20 -33.04 23.15
N GLN A 63 0.24 -34.37 23.07
CA GLN A 63 1.45 -35.13 22.75
C GLN A 63 1.73 -35.29 21.24
N LEU A 64 3.02 -35.32 20.91
CA LEU A 64 3.55 -35.87 19.65
C LEU A 64 3.56 -37.41 19.70
N THR A 65 3.50 -38.07 18.55
CA THR A 65 3.76 -39.51 18.41
C THR A 65 4.54 -39.79 17.12
N ASP A 66 5.72 -40.39 17.24
CA ASP A 66 6.59 -40.73 16.10
C ASP A 66 6.11 -41.96 15.31
N ALA A 67 6.37 -41.96 14.00
CA ALA A 67 6.50 -43.16 13.18
C ALA A 67 7.23 -42.87 11.85
N ASP A 68 8.51 -43.20 11.76
CA ASP A 68 9.24 -43.47 10.50
C ASP A 68 9.49 -44.99 10.43
N PRO A 69 9.34 -45.63 9.24
CA PRO A 69 10.55 -46.01 8.50
C PRO A 69 10.40 -46.06 6.96
N GLY A 70 11.43 -45.65 6.23
CA GLY A 70 11.63 -46.16 4.85
C GLY A 70 12.63 -45.42 3.95
N LEU A 71 13.88 -45.90 3.89
CA LEU A 71 14.86 -45.54 2.85
C LEU A 71 14.68 -46.45 1.62
N ASP A 72 14.80 -45.89 0.41
CA ASP A 72 15.22 -46.65 -0.78
C ASP A 72 15.88 -45.71 -1.82
N GLU A 73 16.87 -46.20 -2.57
CA GLU A 73 17.72 -45.40 -3.46
C GLU A 73 17.22 -45.34 -4.92
N PRO A 74 17.54 -44.27 -5.70
CA PRO A 74 17.13 -44.15 -7.09
C PRO A 74 17.88 -45.14 -8.01
N LYS A 75 17.23 -45.57 -9.09
CA LYS A 75 17.83 -46.43 -10.12
C LYS A 75 17.86 -45.77 -11.50
N ASP A 76 19.05 -45.81 -12.11
CA ASP A 76 19.31 -45.44 -13.48
C ASP A 76 18.36 -46.12 -14.49
N ARG A 77 17.88 -45.31 -15.45
CA ARG A 77 17.66 -45.75 -16.83
C ARG A 77 17.99 -44.63 -17.82
N THR A 78 19.17 -44.72 -18.41
CA THR A 78 19.45 -44.12 -19.72
C THR A 78 18.64 -44.85 -20.82
N VAL A 79 18.31 -44.15 -21.91
CA VAL A 79 18.57 -44.57 -23.31
C VAL A 79 17.92 -43.62 -24.34
N GLN A 80 18.80 -43.06 -25.18
CA GLN A 80 18.63 -42.59 -26.59
C GLN A 80 17.72 -41.41 -26.97
N ASN A 81 18.31 -40.54 -27.80
CA ASN A 81 17.68 -39.51 -28.62
C ASN A 81 16.90 -40.13 -29.79
N SER A 82 15.96 -39.35 -30.35
CA SER A 82 15.63 -39.40 -31.78
C SER A 82 15.32 -37.99 -32.28
N ASP A 83 16.11 -37.47 -33.23
CA ASP A 83 15.95 -36.11 -33.75
C ASP A 83 14.69 -35.97 -34.62
N ALA A 84 13.97 -34.87 -34.45
CA ALA A 84 12.92 -34.43 -35.36
C ALA A 84 12.79 -32.90 -35.31
N GLU A 85 13.40 -32.22 -36.29
CA GLU A 85 13.34 -30.76 -36.38
C GLU A 85 11.90 -30.28 -36.61
N LYS A 86 11.46 -29.29 -35.82
CA LYS A 86 10.41 -28.37 -36.24
C LYS A 86 10.59 -27.00 -35.61
N THR A 87 10.83 -26.01 -36.45
CA THR A 87 11.01 -24.61 -36.07
C THR A 87 9.68 -23.96 -35.71
N SER A 88 9.59 -23.36 -34.52
CA SER A 88 8.57 -22.36 -34.18
C SER A 88 9.25 -21.18 -33.47
N SER A 89 8.90 -19.97 -33.88
CA SER A 89 9.47 -18.73 -33.35
C SER A 89 9.11 -18.50 -31.89
N VAL A 90 10.08 -18.03 -31.11
CA VAL A 90 9.83 -17.50 -29.75
C VAL A 90 9.24 -16.10 -29.90
N GLU A 91 7.93 -15.98 -29.68
CA GLU A 91 7.32 -14.70 -29.36
C GLU A 91 7.52 -14.38 -27.88
N LYS A 92 7.56 -13.09 -27.55
CA LYS A 92 7.82 -12.64 -26.18
C LYS A 92 6.50 -12.57 -25.43
N ASP A 93 6.50 -13.10 -24.22
CA ASP A 93 5.41 -12.93 -23.27
C ASP A 93 5.40 -11.46 -22.79
N GLU A 94 4.52 -10.63 -23.37
CA GLU A 94 4.39 -9.22 -22.97
C GLU A 94 3.56 -9.12 -21.68
N GLY A 95 4.14 -8.45 -20.67
CA GLY A 95 3.60 -8.46 -19.31
C GLY A 95 2.16 -7.94 -19.20
N SER A 96 1.36 -8.62 -18.37
CA SER A 96 -0.08 -8.40 -18.18
C SER A 96 -0.48 -6.91 -18.15
N ARG A 97 -1.25 -6.52 -19.16
CA ARG A 97 -1.84 -5.19 -19.32
C ARG A 97 -3.25 -5.22 -18.74
N THR A 98 -3.47 -4.51 -17.62
CA THR A 98 -4.82 -4.27 -17.08
C THR A 98 -5.59 -3.40 -18.06
N VAL A 99 -6.53 -3.98 -18.81
CA VAL A 99 -7.27 -3.29 -19.87
C VAL A 99 -8.45 -2.51 -19.27
N THR A 100 -8.52 -1.20 -19.55
CA THR A 100 -9.65 -0.34 -19.19
C THR A 100 -10.77 -0.40 -20.25
N MET A 101 -12.01 -0.04 -19.88
CA MET A 101 -13.13 -0.05 -20.84
C MET A 101 -12.88 0.89 -22.04
N GLY A 102 -12.14 1.99 -21.85
CA GLY A 102 -11.70 2.88 -22.94
C GLY A 102 -10.70 2.25 -23.93
N GLU A 103 -10.03 1.16 -23.55
CA GLU A 103 -9.17 0.38 -24.44
C GLU A 103 -9.99 -0.68 -25.20
N LEU A 104 -10.86 -1.44 -24.50
CA LEU A 104 -11.78 -2.42 -25.13
C LEU A 104 -12.71 -1.77 -26.18
N LEU A 105 -13.19 -0.55 -25.92
CA LEU A 105 -14.01 0.20 -26.87
C LEU A 105 -13.27 0.62 -28.15
N ASN A 106 -11.94 0.64 -28.15
CA ASN A 106 -11.14 0.84 -29.36
C ASN A 106 -10.92 -0.47 -30.15
N GLU A 107 -10.93 -1.64 -29.48
CA GLU A 107 -10.80 -2.94 -30.13
C GLU A 107 -12.11 -3.36 -30.81
N LEU A 108 -13.25 -3.18 -30.12
CA LEU A 108 -14.61 -3.38 -30.67
C LEU A 108 -14.90 -2.56 -31.93
N LYS A 109 -14.15 -1.47 -32.17
CA LYS A 109 -14.27 -0.62 -33.36
C LYS A 109 -13.67 -1.27 -34.63
N ASN A 110 -12.85 -2.30 -34.48
CA ASN A 110 -12.15 -2.98 -35.59
C ASN A 110 -12.67 -4.41 -35.87
N GLY A 111 -13.49 -4.97 -34.97
CA GLY A 111 -13.95 -6.36 -35.01
C GLY A 111 -15.25 -6.60 -35.79
N ASP A 112 -15.33 -6.14 -37.05
CA ASP A 112 -16.55 -6.31 -37.88
C ASP A 112 -16.40 -7.44 -38.91
N ARG A 113 -16.87 -8.65 -38.56
CA ARG A 113 -17.00 -9.81 -39.47
C ARG A 113 -18.12 -10.75 -39.00
N ASN A 114 -18.97 -11.16 -39.95
CA ASN A 114 -20.02 -12.17 -39.77
C ASN A 114 -19.46 -13.53 -39.35
N ASP A 115 -20.29 -14.32 -38.66
CA ASP A 115 -20.61 -15.67 -39.13
C ASP A 115 -22.10 -16.00 -38.84
N ASN A 116 -22.72 -16.76 -39.75
CA ASN A 116 -24.13 -17.20 -39.68
C ASN A 116 -24.18 -18.72 -39.49
N PHE A 117 -24.96 -19.23 -38.54
CA PHE A 117 -25.38 -20.64 -38.51
C PHE A 117 -26.82 -20.80 -38.02
N GLU A 118 -27.56 -21.74 -38.60
CA GLU A 118 -28.97 -22.05 -38.31
C GLU A 118 -29.15 -23.47 -37.74
N ALA A 119 -30.19 -23.65 -36.91
CA ALA A 119 -30.82 -24.92 -36.52
C ALA A 119 -29.95 -25.94 -35.73
N ASP A 120 -30.48 -26.86 -34.93
CA ASP A 120 -31.83 -27.45 -34.88
C ASP A 120 -32.32 -27.64 -33.42
N GLY A 121 -33.63 -27.80 -33.22
CA GLY A 121 -34.27 -27.83 -31.89
C GLY A 121 -34.74 -29.23 -31.44
N ARG A 122 -34.79 -29.46 -30.12
CA ARG A 122 -35.50 -30.59 -29.47
C ARG A 122 -35.96 -30.23 -28.07
N GLU A 123 -37.26 -30.40 -27.81
CA GLU A 123 -37.88 -30.14 -26.51
C GLU A 123 -37.87 -31.39 -25.61
N THR A 124 -37.49 -31.26 -24.33
CA THR A 124 -37.79 -32.27 -23.28
C THR A 124 -38.07 -31.62 -21.92
N THR A 125 -39.35 -31.38 -21.65
CA THR A 125 -40.02 -31.42 -20.33
C THR A 125 -39.25 -30.97 -19.07
N SER A 126 -39.24 -29.65 -18.84
CA SER A 126 -39.70 -28.97 -17.61
C SER A 126 -39.45 -29.58 -16.20
N PRO A 127 -38.77 -28.77 -15.35
CA PRO A 127 -39.19 -28.49 -13.98
C PRO A 127 -39.47 -26.98 -13.79
N TYR A 128 -40.49 -26.44 -14.48
CA TYR A 128 -40.66 -24.98 -14.69
C TYR A 128 -40.90 -24.12 -13.44
N GLY A 129 -41.46 -24.67 -12.35
CA GLY A 129 -42.02 -23.87 -11.25
C GLY A 129 -41.04 -22.97 -10.49
N GLN A 130 -39.75 -23.30 -10.46
CA GLN A 130 -38.71 -22.44 -9.84
C GLN A 130 -37.93 -21.64 -10.88
N LYS A 131 -37.66 -22.21 -12.07
CA LYS A 131 -36.95 -21.51 -13.14
C LYS A 131 -37.73 -20.30 -13.67
N SER A 132 -39.05 -20.36 -13.77
CA SER A 132 -39.84 -19.22 -14.25
C SER A 132 -39.73 -18.00 -13.34
N VAL A 133 -39.85 -18.20 -12.02
CA VAL A 133 -39.77 -17.11 -11.03
C VAL A 133 -38.37 -16.48 -11.03
N GLN A 134 -37.32 -17.30 -11.02
CA GLN A 134 -35.94 -16.81 -11.09
C GLN A 134 -35.67 -16.05 -12.41
N GLN A 135 -36.20 -16.54 -13.54
CA GLN A 135 -36.02 -15.89 -14.83
C GLN A 135 -36.77 -14.55 -14.93
N GLU A 136 -37.97 -14.46 -14.36
CA GLU A 136 -38.71 -13.19 -14.20
C GLU A 136 -37.97 -12.21 -13.26
N GLU A 137 -37.40 -12.69 -12.16
CA GLU A 137 -36.59 -11.86 -11.25
C GLU A 137 -35.31 -11.32 -11.91
N HIS A 138 -34.54 -12.14 -12.62
CA HIS A 138 -33.36 -11.67 -13.38
C HIS A 138 -33.75 -10.70 -14.50
N MET A 139 -34.86 -10.92 -15.23
CA MET A 139 -35.35 -9.95 -16.23
C MET A 139 -35.72 -8.61 -15.58
N ASN A 140 -36.40 -8.61 -14.44
CA ASN A 140 -36.76 -7.38 -13.74
C ASN A 140 -35.54 -6.61 -13.21
N GLN A 141 -34.51 -7.30 -12.72
CA GLN A 141 -33.24 -6.68 -12.34
C GLN A 141 -32.51 -6.09 -13.55
N ASN A 142 -32.41 -6.84 -14.64
CA ASN A 142 -31.76 -6.41 -15.88
C ASN A 142 -32.47 -5.18 -16.50
N ASN A 143 -33.80 -5.10 -16.41
CA ASN A 143 -34.56 -3.92 -16.80
C ASN A 143 -34.23 -2.70 -15.90
N ALA A 144 -34.21 -2.87 -14.58
CA ALA A 144 -33.84 -1.79 -13.66
C ALA A 144 -32.39 -1.29 -13.86
N ALA A 145 -31.46 -2.19 -14.19
CA ALA A 145 -30.09 -1.84 -14.57
C ALA A 145 -30.05 -0.99 -15.85
N MET A 146 -30.88 -1.32 -16.85
CA MET A 146 -31.01 -0.51 -18.07
C MET A 146 -31.66 0.85 -17.82
N ASP A 147 -32.74 0.92 -17.04
CA ASP A 147 -33.42 2.18 -16.68
C ASP A 147 -32.46 3.14 -15.96
N LEU A 148 -31.61 2.62 -15.06
CA LEU A 148 -30.56 3.40 -14.40
C LEU A 148 -29.57 3.98 -15.43
N ILE A 149 -29.05 3.17 -16.36
CA ILE A 149 -28.08 3.60 -17.38
C ILE A 149 -28.67 4.64 -18.34
N ASP A 150 -29.92 4.46 -18.77
CA ASP A 150 -30.61 5.40 -19.66
C ASP A 150 -31.05 6.69 -18.94
N SER A 151 -31.14 6.69 -17.60
CA SER A 151 -31.41 7.89 -16.78
C SER A 151 -30.19 8.79 -16.52
N VAL A 152 -28.97 8.34 -16.87
CA VAL A 152 -27.72 9.09 -16.64
C VAL A 152 -27.66 10.32 -17.54
N THR A 153 -27.53 11.49 -16.93
CA THR A 153 -27.25 12.75 -17.63
C THR A 153 -25.86 13.27 -17.27
N SER A 154 -25.15 13.76 -18.28
CA SER A 154 -23.78 14.28 -18.15
C SER A 154 -23.69 15.70 -18.72
N ALA A 155 -22.88 16.53 -18.06
CA ALA A 155 -22.86 17.99 -18.27
C ALA A 155 -22.16 18.40 -19.59
N ASP A 156 -21.09 17.70 -19.98
CA ASP A 156 -20.33 17.95 -21.20
C ASP A 156 -20.81 17.08 -22.38
N GLU A 157 -20.44 17.46 -23.61
CA GLU A 157 -20.81 16.65 -24.78
C GLU A 157 -20.00 15.36 -24.87
N GLU A 158 -18.77 15.34 -24.34
CA GLU A 158 -17.96 14.12 -24.30
C GLU A 158 -18.59 13.08 -23.36
N GLY A 159 -19.06 13.46 -22.17
CA GLY A 159 -19.81 12.59 -21.27
C GLY A 159 -21.15 12.13 -21.83
N ARG A 160 -21.87 12.98 -22.57
CA ARG A 160 -23.05 12.52 -23.34
C ARG A 160 -22.65 11.54 -24.45
N SER A 161 -21.47 11.70 -25.06
CA SER A 161 -20.94 10.74 -26.03
C SER A 161 -20.57 9.39 -25.39
N ARG A 162 -19.85 9.42 -24.26
CA ARG A 162 -19.56 8.24 -23.44
C ARG A 162 -20.87 7.52 -23.06
N GLN A 163 -21.88 8.24 -22.58
CA GLN A 163 -23.15 7.60 -22.17
C GLN A 163 -23.87 6.92 -23.33
N ARG A 164 -23.90 7.52 -24.54
CA ARG A 164 -24.47 6.87 -25.73
C ARG A 164 -23.77 5.54 -26.07
N VAL A 165 -22.46 5.46 -25.87
CA VAL A 165 -21.67 4.22 -26.07
C VAL A 165 -21.92 3.22 -24.94
N LEU A 166 -22.00 3.67 -23.69
CA LEU A 166 -22.28 2.83 -22.52
C LEU A 166 -23.69 2.21 -22.58
N THR A 167 -24.73 3.00 -22.88
CA THR A 167 -26.09 2.52 -23.17
C THR A 167 -26.10 1.45 -24.27
N PHE A 168 -25.33 1.66 -25.35
CA PHE A 168 -25.25 0.68 -26.44
C PHE A 168 -24.56 -0.62 -26.00
N ALA A 169 -23.47 -0.53 -25.24
CA ALA A 169 -22.77 -1.69 -24.69
C ALA A 169 -23.65 -2.48 -23.70
N ALA A 170 -24.29 -1.78 -22.76
CA ALA A 170 -25.21 -2.35 -21.77
C ALA A 170 -26.32 -3.19 -22.44
N ARG A 171 -26.97 -2.65 -23.48
CA ARG A 171 -28.01 -3.36 -24.24
C ARG A 171 -27.49 -4.61 -24.95
N ARG A 172 -26.20 -4.66 -25.32
CA ARG A 172 -25.59 -5.88 -25.90
C ARG A 172 -25.27 -6.93 -24.83
N TYR A 173 -24.77 -6.53 -23.65
CA TYR A 173 -24.52 -7.47 -22.55
C TYR A 173 -25.82 -8.00 -21.95
N ALA A 174 -26.83 -7.16 -21.73
CA ALA A 174 -28.18 -7.57 -21.33
C ALA A 174 -28.74 -8.65 -22.29
N ASN A 175 -28.65 -8.40 -23.60
CA ASN A 175 -29.14 -9.31 -24.63
C ASN A 175 -28.23 -10.54 -24.87
N ALA A 176 -26.99 -10.55 -24.35
CA ALA A 176 -26.17 -11.75 -24.26
C ALA A 176 -26.66 -12.64 -23.09
N ILE A 177 -26.86 -12.03 -21.91
CA ILE A 177 -27.35 -12.71 -20.69
C ILE A 177 -28.77 -13.26 -20.87
N GLU A 178 -29.65 -12.57 -21.62
CA GLU A 178 -30.96 -13.11 -22.02
C GLU A 178 -30.87 -14.42 -22.84
N ARG A 179 -29.79 -14.61 -23.61
CA ARG A 179 -29.54 -15.84 -24.39
C ARG A 179 -28.77 -16.88 -23.60
N ASN A 180 -27.82 -16.44 -22.77
CA ASN A 180 -26.96 -17.28 -21.94
C ASN A 180 -26.80 -16.66 -20.54
N PRO A 181 -27.63 -17.03 -19.56
CA PRO A 181 -27.50 -16.55 -18.18
C PRO A 181 -26.22 -16.98 -17.48
N GLU A 182 -25.46 -17.92 -18.03
CA GLU A 182 -24.17 -18.41 -17.51
C GLU A 182 -22.97 -17.66 -18.15
N ASP A 183 -23.22 -16.61 -18.94
CA ASP A 183 -22.19 -15.73 -19.53
C ASP A 183 -21.60 -14.76 -18.48
N TYR A 184 -20.65 -15.28 -17.69
CA TYR A 184 -19.96 -14.51 -16.66
C TYR A 184 -19.16 -13.32 -17.24
N ASP A 185 -18.68 -13.42 -18.49
CA ASP A 185 -17.92 -12.36 -19.15
C ASP A 185 -18.86 -11.20 -19.55
N ALA A 186 -20.08 -11.49 -20.04
CA ALA A 186 -21.10 -10.46 -20.27
C ALA A 186 -21.54 -9.78 -18.95
N LEU A 187 -21.69 -10.55 -17.85
CA LEU A 187 -22.00 -10.00 -16.52
C LEU A 187 -20.88 -9.08 -16.01
N TYR A 188 -19.63 -9.53 -16.08
CA TYR A 188 -18.44 -8.76 -15.71
C TYR A 188 -18.32 -7.46 -16.52
N ASN A 189 -18.47 -7.52 -17.84
CA ASN A 189 -18.36 -6.33 -18.69
C ASN A 189 -19.57 -5.38 -18.52
N TRP A 190 -20.76 -5.88 -18.17
CA TRP A 190 -21.88 -5.00 -17.81
C TRP A 190 -21.65 -4.29 -16.46
N ALA A 191 -21.05 -4.97 -15.49
CA ALA A 191 -20.64 -4.36 -14.22
C ALA A 191 -19.65 -3.21 -14.42
N LEU A 192 -18.69 -3.36 -15.34
CA LEU A 192 -17.79 -2.26 -15.78
C LEU A 192 -18.56 -1.09 -16.42
N VAL A 193 -19.53 -1.38 -17.31
CA VAL A 193 -20.37 -0.35 -17.94
C VAL A 193 -21.23 0.40 -16.91
N LEU A 194 -21.70 -0.28 -15.86
CA LEU A 194 -22.42 0.33 -14.75
C LEU A 194 -21.51 1.24 -13.91
N GLN A 195 -20.26 0.84 -13.62
CA GLN A 195 -19.28 1.71 -12.94
C GLN A 195 -18.93 2.96 -13.75
N GLU A 196 -18.58 2.81 -15.04
CA GLU A 196 -18.24 3.94 -15.91
C GLU A 196 -19.45 4.89 -16.07
N SER A 197 -20.67 4.34 -16.16
CA SER A 197 -21.90 5.15 -16.13
C SER A 197 -22.05 5.92 -14.81
N ALA A 198 -21.68 5.32 -13.67
CA ALA A 198 -21.73 5.94 -12.35
C ALA A 198 -20.70 7.07 -12.17
N ASP A 199 -19.52 6.97 -12.80
CA ASP A 199 -18.54 8.05 -12.87
C ASP A 199 -18.94 9.17 -13.85
N ASN A 200 -19.80 8.86 -14.82
CA ASN A 200 -20.30 9.81 -15.82
C ASN A 200 -21.54 10.63 -15.36
N VAL A 201 -22.11 10.31 -14.19
CA VAL A 201 -23.22 11.05 -13.54
C VAL A 201 -22.78 12.47 -13.14
N SER A 202 -23.53 13.48 -13.57
CA SER A 202 -23.33 14.87 -13.12
C SER A 202 -23.53 15.01 -11.60
N PRO A 203 -22.69 15.77 -10.86
CA PRO A 203 -22.88 15.98 -9.41
C PRO A 203 -24.24 16.57 -9.01
N ASP A 204 -24.84 17.39 -9.88
CA ASP A 204 -26.16 18.01 -9.67
C ASP A 204 -27.34 17.13 -10.17
N SER A 205 -27.07 15.87 -10.56
CA SER A 205 -28.09 14.97 -11.11
C SER A 205 -29.07 14.48 -10.05
N SER A 206 -30.36 14.67 -10.30
CA SER A 206 -31.46 14.10 -9.51
C SER A 206 -32.14 12.90 -10.17
N SER A 207 -31.74 12.51 -11.39
CA SER A 207 -32.35 11.41 -12.15
C SER A 207 -31.70 10.05 -11.89
N ALA A 208 -30.37 10.03 -11.78
CA ALA A 208 -29.58 8.81 -11.64
C ALA A 208 -28.72 8.88 -10.37
N SER A 209 -28.90 7.94 -9.45
CA SER A 209 -28.03 7.82 -8.27
C SER A 209 -26.75 7.07 -8.63
N LYS A 210 -25.59 7.72 -8.45
CA LYS A 210 -24.27 7.08 -8.56
C LYS A 210 -24.15 5.84 -7.68
N ASP A 211 -24.74 5.86 -6.48
CA ASP A 211 -24.75 4.72 -5.56
C ASP A 211 -25.62 3.55 -6.06
N ALA A 212 -26.72 3.83 -6.77
CA ALA A 212 -27.57 2.78 -7.33
C ALA A 212 -26.91 2.07 -8.52
N LEU A 213 -26.20 2.82 -9.38
CA LEU A 213 -25.40 2.25 -10.47
C LEU A 213 -24.24 1.39 -9.92
N LEU A 214 -23.55 1.85 -8.87
CA LEU A 214 -22.51 1.06 -8.20
C LEU A 214 -23.07 -0.14 -7.42
N GLU A 215 -24.29 -0.05 -6.87
CA GLU A 215 -24.97 -1.19 -6.26
C GLU A 215 -25.32 -2.27 -7.29
N GLU A 216 -25.83 -1.88 -8.45
CA GLU A 216 -26.13 -2.82 -9.53
C GLU A 216 -24.85 -3.44 -10.11
N ALA A 217 -23.78 -2.65 -10.27
CA ALA A 217 -22.45 -3.17 -10.62
C ALA A 217 -21.97 -4.23 -9.61
N CYS A 218 -22.15 -3.99 -8.31
CA CYS A 218 -21.83 -4.97 -7.27
C CYS A 218 -22.60 -6.29 -7.43
N LYS A 219 -23.88 -6.26 -7.82
CA LYS A 219 -24.67 -7.49 -8.09
C LYS A 219 -24.14 -8.24 -9.31
N LYS A 220 -23.87 -7.54 -10.41
CA LYS A 220 -23.36 -8.16 -11.64
C LYS A 220 -21.95 -8.75 -11.43
N TYR A 221 -21.12 -8.20 -10.53
CA TYR A 221 -19.88 -8.83 -10.09
C TYR A 221 -20.07 -10.05 -9.16
N ASP A 222 -21.06 -10.04 -8.27
CA ASP A 222 -21.42 -11.21 -7.46
C ASP A 222 -21.91 -12.36 -8.36
N GLU A 223 -22.82 -12.09 -9.30
CA GLU A 223 -23.26 -13.04 -10.34
C GLU A 223 -22.08 -13.58 -11.17
N ALA A 224 -21.19 -12.70 -11.67
CA ALA A 224 -20.03 -13.11 -12.47
C ALA A 224 -19.02 -13.96 -11.66
N THR A 225 -18.77 -13.63 -10.38
CA THR A 225 -17.83 -14.38 -9.53
C THR A 225 -18.44 -15.65 -8.93
N PHE A 226 -19.77 -15.75 -8.85
CA PHE A 226 -20.47 -17.00 -8.55
C PHE A 226 -20.31 -18.01 -9.69
N LEU A 227 -20.47 -17.56 -10.94
CA LEU A 227 -20.26 -18.38 -12.14
C LEU A 227 -18.77 -18.69 -12.38
N CYS A 228 -17.87 -17.74 -12.15
CA CYS A 228 -16.42 -17.90 -12.30
C CYS A 228 -15.64 -17.48 -11.03
N PRO A 229 -15.53 -18.36 -10.00
CA PRO A 229 -14.86 -18.05 -8.71
C PRO A 229 -13.35 -17.82 -8.77
N THR A 230 -12.78 -17.85 -9.97
CA THR A 230 -11.38 -17.55 -10.32
C THR A 230 -11.19 -16.24 -11.08
N LEU A 231 -12.27 -15.52 -11.43
CA LEU A 231 -12.21 -14.24 -12.15
C LEU A 231 -11.71 -13.11 -11.24
N HIS A 232 -10.38 -13.01 -11.13
CA HIS A 232 -9.71 -12.08 -10.22
C HIS A 232 -10.00 -10.60 -10.51
N ASP A 233 -10.14 -10.22 -11.78
CA ASP A 233 -10.49 -8.86 -12.20
C ASP A 233 -11.88 -8.44 -11.74
N ALA A 234 -12.85 -9.36 -11.71
CA ALA A 234 -14.18 -9.10 -11.16
C ALA A 234 -14.10 -8.81 -9.66
N TYR A 235 -13.38 -9.63 -8.88
CA TYR A 235 -13.16 -9.35 -7.45
C TYR A 235 -12.44 -8.01 -7.23
N TYR A 236 -11.46 -7.66 -8.07
CA TYR A 236 -10.73 -6.40 -7.97
C TYR A 236 -11.60 -5.17 -8.29
N ASN A 237 -12.34 -5.18 -9.41
CA ASN A 237 -13.19 -4.06 -9.82
C ASN A 237 -14.45 -3.95 -8.94
N TRP A 238 -14.96 -5.07 -8.42
CA TRP A 238 -15.99 -5.08 -7.38
C TRP A 238 -15.51 -4.45 -6.08
N ALA A 239 -14.27 -4.73 -5.66
CA ALA A 239 -13.68 -4.07 -4.50
C ALA A 239 -13.54 -2.55 -4.71
N ILE A 240 -13.27 -2.08 -5.93
CA ILE A 240 -13.33 -0.65 -6.28
C ILE A 240 -14.76 -0.12 -6.15
N ALA A 241 -15.76 -0.76 -6.76
CA ALA A 241 -17.15 -0.34 -6.67
C ALA A 241 -17.63 -0.20 -5.20
N ILE A 242 -17.35 -1.20 -4.35
CA ILE A 242 -17.65 -1.15 -2.92
C ILE A 242 -16.87 -0.01 -2.22
N SER A 243 -15.61 0.22 -2.59
CA SER A 243 -14.79 1.31 -2.03
C SER A 243 -15.42 2.68 -2.31
N ASP A 244 -15.96 2.90 -3.52
CA ASP A 244 -16.58 4.17 -3.88
C ASP A 244 -17.96 4.37 -3.22
N ARG A 245 -18.74 3.29 -3.05
CA ARG A 245 -19.93 3.31 -2.19
C ARG A 245 -19.56 3.67 -0.73
N ALA A 246 -18.49 3.09 -0.20
CA ALA A 246 -18.02 3.36 1.16
C ALA A 246 -17.61 4.83 1.36
N LYS A 247 -16.91 5.43 0.38
CA LYS A 247 -16.57 6.88 0.38
C LYS A 247 -17.83 7.76 0.44
N MET A 248 -18.85 7.46 -0.37
CA MET A 248 -20.12 8.21 -0.36
C MET A 248 -20.90 8.09 0.96
N ARG A 249 -20.63 7.04 1.76
CA ARG A 249 -21.18 6.86 3.12
C ARG A 249 -20.30 7.46 4.23
N GLY A 250 -19.16 8.05 3.91
CA GLY A 250 -18.31 8.80 4.84
C GLY A 250 -17.87 8.01 6.07
N ARG A 251 -18.09 8.55 7.27
CA ARG A 251 -17.65 7.95 8.55
C ARG A 251 -18.80 7.28 9.31
N THR A 252 -19.55 6.42 8.61
CA THR A 252 -20.73 5.69 9.15
C THR A 252 -20.43 4.21 9.39
N LYS A 253 -21.34 3.51 10.09
CA LYS A 253 -21.27 2.04 10.25
C LYS A 253 -21.54 1.27 8.96
N GLU A 254 -22.30 1.84 8.04
CA GLU A 254 -22.47 1.31 6.68
C GLU A 254 -21.14 1.38 5.91
N ALA A 255 -20.45 2.53 5.95
CA ALA A 255 -19.11 2.66 5.37
C ALA A 255 -18.10 1.66 5.98
N GLU A 256 -18.15 1.41 7.29
CA GLU A 256 -17.28 0.43 7.94
C GLU A 256 -17.48 -1.00 7.40
N GLU A 257 -18.73 -1.42 7.16
CA GLU A 257 -19.02 -2.75 6.60
C GLU A 257 -18.72 -2.81 5.10
N LEU A 258 -19.01 -1.75 4.33
CA LEU A 258 -18.60 -1.67 2.92
C LEU A 258 -17.07 -1.74 2.79
N TRP A 259 -16.30 -0.99 3.58
CA TRP A 259 -14.83 -1.10 3.58
C TRP A 259 -14.35 -2.51 3.97
N LYS A 260 -15.00 -3.17 4.94
CA LYS A 260 -14.71 -4.58 5.27
C LYS A 260 -14.95 -5.50 4.07
N GLN A 261 -16.04 -5.32 3.33
CA GLN A 261 -16.34 -6.09 2.10
C GLN A 261 -15.34 -5.81 0.98
N ALA A 262 -15.00 -4.54 0.72
CA ALA A 262 -13.96 -4.17 -0.24
C ALA A 262 -12.62 -4.86 0.09
N THR A 263 -12.20 -4.86 1.36
CA THR A 263 -10.93 -5.52 1.75
C THR A 263 -10.95 -7.05 1.56
N LYS A 264 -12.09 -7.73 1.71
CA LYS A 264 -12.23 -9.16 1.40
C LYS A 264 -12.14 -9.43 -0.11
N ASN A 265 -12.73 -8.57 -0.94
CA ASN A 265 -12.69 -8.73 -2.39
C ASN A 265 -11.29 -8.39 -2.96
N TYR A 266 -10.60 -7.37 -2.43
CA TYR A 266 -9.18 -7.17 -2.74
C TYR A 266 -8.30 -8.35 -2.28
N GLU A 267 -8.56 -8.93 -1.11
CA GLU A 267 -7.86 -10.13 -0.63
C GLU A 267 -8.03 -11.32 -1.58
N LYS A 268 -9.28 -11.59 -1.99
CA LYS A 268 -9.62 -12.65 -2.94
C LYS A 268 -8.99 -12.42 -4.33
N ALA A 269 -8.99 -11.18 -4.83
CA ALA A 269 -8.33 -10.83 -6.09
C ALA A 269 -6.80 -11.05 -6.02
N VAL A 270 -6.15 -10.59 -4.96
CA VAL A 270 -4.70 -10.77 -4.74
C VAL A 270 -4.34 -12.24 -4.47
N HIS A 271 -5.23 -13.04 -3.87
CA HIS A 271 -5.02 -14.47 -3.70
C HIS A 271 -5.06 -15.23 -5.04
N LEU A 272 -5.92 -14.80 -5.97
CA LEU A 272 -6.02 -15.37 -7.32
C LEU A 272 -4.90 -14.88 -8.25
N ASN A 273 -4.50 -13.61 -8.14
CA ASN A 273 -3.36 -13.02 -8.85
C ASN A 273 -2.46 -12.26 -7.87
N TRP A 274 -1.45 -12.97 -7.35
CA TRP A 274 -0.51 -12.44 -6.36
C TRP A 274 0.47 -11.42 -6.93
N ASN A 275 0.62 -11.33 -8.26
CA ASN A 275 1.64 -10.52 -8.93
C ASN A 275 1.11 -9.15 -9.40
N SER A 276 0.22 -8.53 -8.60
CA SER A 276 -0.40 -7.22 -8.91
C SER A 276 -0.02 -6.15 -7.87
N PRO A 277 0.99 -5.29 -8.15
CA PRO A 277 1.31 -4.13 -7.32
C PRO A 277 0.10 -3.23 -7.08
N GLN A 278 -0.71 -3.01 -8.13
CA GLN A 278 -1.89 -2.16 -8.14
C GLN A 278 -2.97 -2.69 -7.18
N ALA A 279 -3.26 -3.99 -7.21
CA ALA A 279 -4.23 -4.60 -6.30
C ALA A 279 -3.76 -4.54 -4.84
N LEU A 280 -2.47 -4.81 -4.58
CA LEU A 280 -1.89 -4.67 -3.24
C LEU A 280 -1.93 -3.21 -2.72
N ASN A 281 -1.63 -2.23 -3.57
CA ASN A 281 -1.76 -0.82 -3.20
C ASN A 281 -3.21 -0.41 -2.88
N ASN A 282 -4.17 -0.85 -3.71
CA ASN A 282 -5.57 -0.48 -3.52
C ASN A 282 -6.19 -1.19 -2.30
N TRP A 283 -5.76 -2.43 -2.00
CA TRP A 283 -6.05 -3.09 -0.73
C TRP A 283 -5.48 -2.30 0.46
N GLY A 284 -4.23 -1.82 0.37
CA GLY A 284 -3.61 -0.97 1.37
C GLY A 284 -4.39 0.32 1.62
N LEU A 285 -4.89 0.97 0.56
CA LEU A 285 -5.75 2.17 0.67
C LEU A 285 -7.10 1.86 1.32
N ALA A 286 -7.77 0.77 0.94
CA ALA A 286 -9.03 0.36 1.57
C ALA A 286 -8.87 0.03 3.07
N LEU A 287 -7.74 -0.57 3.45
CA LEU A 287 -7.36 -0.78 4.85
C LEU A 287 -7.06 0.55 5.56
N GLN A 288 -6.41 1.51 4.90
CA GLN A 288 -6.14 2.85 5.46
C GLN A 288 -7.44 3.61 5.76
N GLU A 289 -8.39 3.63 4.82
CA GLU A 289 -9.72 4.25 5.02
C GLU A 289 -10.53 3.55 6.11
N LEU A 290 -10.57 2.21 6.12
CA LEU A 290 -11.17 1.43 7.21
C LEU A 290 -10.54 1.81 8.56
N SER A 291 -9.22 1.95 8.62
CA SER A 291 -8.48 2.33 9.84
C SER A 291 -8.88 3.70 10.39
N ALA A 292 -9.37 4.61 9.54
CA ALA A 292 -9.79 5.96 9.93
C ALA A 292 -11.18 6.02 10.60
N ILE A 293 -11.97 4.94 10.54
CA ILE A 293 -13.36 4.90 11.05
C ILE A 293 -13.62 3.80 12.10
N VAL A 294 -12.81 2.74 12.15
CA VAL A 294 -12.93 1.67 13.17
C VAL A 294 -12.52 2.13 14.59
N PRO A 295 -12.97 1.42 15.64
CA PRO A 295 -12.48 1.62 17.00
C PRO A 295 -10.95 1.47 17.12
N ALA A 296 -10.32 2.25 18.01
CA ALA A 296 -8.86 2.29 18.18
C ALA A 296 -8.21 0.91 18.46
N ARG A 297 -8.94 0.00 19.13
CA ARG A 297 -8.52 -1.40 19.39
C ARG A 297 -8.30 -2.22 18.11
N GLU A 298 -9.01 -1.91 17.03
CA GLU A 298 -8.93 -2.60 15.73
C GLU A 298 -7.97 -1.88 14.78
N LYS A 299 -7.89 -0.53 14.87
CA LYS A 299 -7.05 0.32 14.02
C LYS A 299 -5.60 -0.17 13.91
N GLN A 300 -4.96 -0.50 15.04
CA GLN A 300 -3.55 -0.90 15.08
C GLN A 300 -3.25 -2.21 14.30
N ALA A 301 -4.19 -3.15 14.24
CA ALA A 301 -4.03 -4.35 13.41
C ALA A 301 -4.18 -4.01 11.92
N ILE A 302 -5.22 -3.23 11.58
CA ILE A 302 -5.56 -2.85 10.20
C ILE A 302 -4.45 -1.99 9.57
N VAL A 303 -3.87 -1.05 10.31
CA VAL A 303 -2.72 -0.23 9.85
C VAL A 303 -1.48 -1.09 9.56
N LYS A 304 -1.18 -2.10 10.40
CA LYS A 304 -0.08 -3.04 10.14
C LYS A 304 -0.32 -3.87 8.87
N THR A 305 -1.56 -4.31 8.63
CA THR A 305 -1.92 -4.99 7.38
C THR A 305 -1.75 -4.03 6.18
N ALA A 306 -2.19 -2.77 6.28
CA ALA A 306 -2.02 -1.77 5.21
C ALA A 306 -0.54 -1.57 4.86
N ILE A 307 0.32 -1.38 5.87
CA ILE A 307 1.79 -1.29 5.71
C ILE A 307 2.35 -2.52 4.99
N SER A 308 1.90 -3.72 5.36
CA SER A 308 2.29 -4.97 4.69
C SER A 308 1.88 -5.01 3.22
N LYS A 309 0.67 -4.53 2.86
CA LYS A 309 0.23 -4.52 1.45
C LYS A 309 0.99 -3.49 0.61
N PHE A 310 1.25 -2.28 1.14
CA PHE A 310 2.08 -1.31 0.43
C PHE A 310 3.53 -1.79 0.26
N ARG A 311 4.13 -2.42 1.28
CA ARG A 311 5.45 -3.08 1.13
C ARG A 311 5.44 -4.18 0.07
N GLY A 312 4.41 -5.02 0.06
CA GLY A 312 4.25 -6.05 -0.99
C GLY A 312 4.18 -5.44 -2.40
N ALA A 313 3.41 -4.37 -2.58
CA ALA A 313 3.34 -3.66 -3.86
C ALA A 313 4.70 -3.11 -4.32
N ILE A 314 5.51 -2.59 -3.39
CA ILE A 314 6.87 -2.11 -3.66
C ILE A 314 7.83 -3.28 -3.92
N GLN A 315 7.65 -4.43 -3.28
CA GLN A 315 8.49 -5.62 -3.52
C GLN A 315 8.23 -6.26 -4.89
N LEU A 316 7.02 -6.16 -5.44
CA LEU A 316 6.70 -6.54 -6.82
C LEU A 316 7.18 -5.49 -7.84
N GLN A 317 7.03 -4.20 -7.53
CA GLN A 317 7.52 -3.11 -8.37
C GLN A 317 8.20 -2.03 -7.53
N PHE A 318 9.53 -2.10 -7.45
CA PHE A 318 10.33 -1.20 -6.59
C PHE A 318 10.17 0.30 -6.90
N ASP A 319 9.86 0.68 -8.13
CA ASP A 319 9.65 2.09 -8.52
C ASP A 319 8.17 2.55 -8.50
N PHE A 320 7.27 1.75 -7.90
CA PHE A 320 5.84 2.07 -7.83
C PHE A 320 5.55 3.19 -6.81
N HIS A 321 5.90 4.42 -7.21
CA HIS A 321 5.84 5.66 -6.43
C HIS A 321 4.51 5.93 -5.71
N ARG A 322 3.38 5.38 -6.19
CA ARG A 322 2.09 5.46 -5.49
C ARG A 322 2.10 4.66 -4.19
N ALA A 323 2.55 3.41 -4.21
CA ALA A 323 2.68 2.59 -3.01
C ALA A 323 3.75 3.13 -2.04
N ILE A 324 4.87 3.63 -2.58
CA ILE A 324 5.93 4.30 -1.82
C ILE A 324 5.36 5.52 -1.06
N TYR A 325 4.61 6.39 -1.76
CA TYR A 325 3.97 7.56 -1.15
C TYR A 325 2.93 7.17 -0.10
N ASN A 326 2.05 6.22 -0.41
CA ASN A 326 0.97 5.79 0.49
C ASN A 326 1.52 5.12 1.77
N LEU A 327 2.60 4.35 1.66
CA LEU A 327 3.31 3.84 2.84
C LEU A 327 3.89 4.98 3.70
N GLY A 328 4.45 6.01 3.06
CA GLY A 328 4.90 7.23 3.74
C GLY A 328 3.79 7.94 4.52
N THR A 329 2.59 8.10 3.94
CA THR A 329 1.46 8.76 4.62
C THR A 329 0.84 7.89 5.72
N VAL A 330 0.81 6.56 5.58
CA VAL A 330 0.38 5.66 6.67
C VAL A 330 1.36 5.66 7.84
N LEU A 331 2.66 5.69 7.59
CA LEU A 331 3.67 5.80 8.65
C LEU A 331 3.60 7.15 9.38
N TYR A 332 3.28 8.24 8.67
CA TYR A 332 2.98 9.54 9.28
C TYR A 332 1.76 9.44 10.22
N GLY A 333 0.64 8.91 9.72
CA GLY A 333 -0.59 8.76 10.51
C GLY A 333 -0.43 7.85 11.73
N LEU A 334 0.43 6.84 11.64
CA LEU A 334 0.79 5.97 12.77
C LEU A 334 1.64 6.69 13.83
N ALA A 335 2.54 7.59 13.43
CA ALA A 335 3.31 8.41 14.38
C ALA A 335 2.39 9.36 15.18
N GLU A 336 1.48 10.05 14.49
CA GLU A 336 0.46 10.93 15.10
C GLU A 336 -0.47 10.14 16.05
N ASP A 337 -0.88 8.93 15.68
CA ASP A 337 -1.65 8.03 16.54
C ASP A 337 -0.88 7.61 17.80
N THR A 338 0.38 7.21 17.68
CA THR A 338 1.20 6.78 18.82
C THR A 338 1.44 7.94 19.80
N ILE A 339 1.65 9.17 19.30
CA ILE A 339 1.74 10.37 20.15
C ILE A 339 0.41 10.63 20.86
N ARG A 340 -0.70 10.73 20.10
CA ARG A 340 -2.00 11.12 20.64
C ARG A 340 -2.61 10.11 21.61
N THR A 341 -2.33 8.82 21.42
CA THR A 341 -2.84 7.76 22.33
C THR A 341 -2.05 7.65 23.63
N GLY A 342 -0.89 8.30 23.76
CA GLY A 342 -0.08 8.27 24.98
C GLY A 342 0.38 6.87 25.39
N VAL A 343 0.33 5.89 24.48
CA VAL A 343 0.80 4.52 24.72
C VAL A 343 2.31 4.58 24.81
N SER A 344 2.79 4.73 26.06
CA SER A 344 4.20 4.70 26.40
C SER A 344 4.88 3.52 25.70
N ALA A 345 6.08 3.78 25.16
CA ALA A 345 6.82 2.80 24.39
C ALA A 345 7.17 1.58 25.27
N ASN A 346 6.26 0.61 25.28
CA ASN A 346 6.50 -0.75 25.74
C ASN A 346 7.80 -1.20 25.04
N ALA A 347 8.82 -1.62 25.79
CA ALA A 347 10.24 -1.34 25.51
C ALA A 347 10.89 -2.06 24.30
N LYS A 348 10.09 -2.44 23.30
CA LYS A 348 10.44 -3.04 22.00
C LYS A 348 9.72 -2.35 20.82
N GLY A 349 8.92 -1.30 21.05
CA GLY A 349 8.16 -0.60 20.02
C GLY A 349 8.95 0.50 19.28
N ILE A 350 8.63 0.72 18.01
CA ILE A 350 9.16 1.85 17.21
C ILE A 350 8.72 3.18 17.82
N SER A 351 9.62 4.15 17.96
CA SER A 351 9.28 5.48 18.46
C SER A 351 8.56 6.34 17.39
N PRO A 352 7.73 7.31 17.78
CA PRO A 352 7.11 8.25 16.82
C PRO A 352 8.13 8.96 15.94
N ASN A 353 9.30 9.31 16.47
CA ASN A 353 10.36 9.96 15.70
C ASN A 353 10.92 9.04 14.62
N GLU A 354 11.14 7.74 14.89
CA GLU A 354 11.59 6.80 13.85
C GLU A 354 10.48 6.55 12.81
N LEU A 355 9.21 6.54 13.20
CA LEU A 355 8.08 6.49 12.25
C LEU A 355 8.03 7.74 11.35
N TYR A 356 8.26 8.93 11.90
CA TYR A 356 8.39 10.17 11.12
C TYR A 356 9.62 10.14 10.18
N CYS A 357 10.78 9.68 10.65
CA CYS A 357 11.96 9.47 9.80
C CYS A 357 11.65 8.51 8.64
N GLN A 358 10.99 7.37 8.92
CA GLN A 358 10.62 6.40 7.88
C GLN A 358 9.60 6.99 6.89
N SER A 359 8.57 7.68 7.39
CA SER A 359 7.62 8.44 6.56
C SER A 359 8.32 9.42 5.61
N ALA A 360 9.28 10.19 6.13
CA ALA A 360 10.05 11.16 5.36
C ALA A 360 10.94 10.50 4.30
N ILE A 361 11.56 9.35 4.60
CA ILE A 361 12.33 8.54 3.63
C ILE A 361 11.44 8.10 2.47
N TYR A 362 10.25 7.58 2.76
CA TYR A 362 9.28 7.16 1.75
C TYR A 362 8.78 8.33 0.88
N ILE A 363 8.40 9.46 1.50
CA ILE A 363 7.91 10.64 0.78
C ILE A 363 9.02 11.27 -0.08
N ALA A 364 10.26 11.34 0.43
CA ALA A 364 11.43 11.76 -0.34
C ALA A 364 11.69 10.84 -1.55
N ALA A 365 11.59 9.52 -1.37
CA ALA A 365 11.77 8.56 -2.46
C ALA A 365 10.66 8.67 -3.54
N ALA A 366 9.40 8.83 -3.13
CA ALA A 366 8.29 9.05 -4.06
C ALA A 366 8.46 10.35 -4.87
N HIS A 367 8.92 11.43 -4.22
CA HIS A 367 9.24 12.68 -4.90
C HIS A 367 10.45 12.55 -5.83
N ALA A 368 11.53 11.86 -5.43
CA ALA A 368 12.70 11.63 -6.29
C ALA A 368 12.35 10.86 -7.58
N LEU A 369 11.46 9.88 -7.49
CA LEU A 369 10.97 9.11 -8.64
C LEU A 369 10.00 9.89 -9.54
N LYS A 370 9.19 10.80 -8.97
CA LYS A 370 8.21 11.65 -9.71
C LYS A 370 8.23 13.10 -9.19
N PRO A 371 9.26 13.91 -9.50
CA PRO A 371 9.39 15.26 -8.95
C PRO A 371 8.27 16.21 -9.42
N ASN A 372 7.71 15.97 -10.61
CA ASN A 372 6.64 16.77 -11.19
C ASN A 372 5.26 16.58 -10.49
N TYR A 373 5.14 15.64 -9.55
CA TYR A 373 3.90 15.44 -8.80
C TYR A 373 3.83 16.45 -7.63
N SER A 374 3.01 17.49 -7.81
CA SER A 374 2.84 18.59 -6.84
C SER A 374 2.48 18.11 -5.43
N VAL A 375 1.64 17.09 -5.32
CA VAL A 375 1.27 16.44 -4.04
C VAL A 375 2.50 15.91 -3.30
N TYR A 376 3.45 15.29 -4.00
CA TYR A 376 4.68 14.77 -3.40
C TYR A 376 5.62 15.89 -2.98
N ALA A 377 5.70 16.97 -3.77
CA ALA A 377 6.47 18.16 -3.41
C ALA A 377 5.91 18.86 -2.16
N SER A 378 4.58 18.94 -2.02
CA SER A 378 3.92 19.51 -0.83
C SER A 378 4.09 18.61 0.40
N ALA A 379 3.92 17.29 0.27
CA ALA A 379 4.17 16.35 1.36
C ALA A 379 5.65 16.38 1.81
N LEU A 380 6.60 16.46 0.87
CA LEU A 380 8.03 16.56 1.18
C LEU A 380 8.37 17.84 1.96
N LYS A 381 7.74 18.99 1.66
CA LYS A 381 7.93 20.23 2.43
C LYS A 381 7.56 20.07 3.91
N LEU A 382 6.53 19.27 4.22
CA LEU A 382 6.10 18.97 5.59
C LEU A 382 7.13 18.08 6.33
N VAL A 383 7.64 17.05 5.67
CA VAL A 383 8.44 15.99 6.32
C VAL A 383 9.96 16.08 6.11
N ARG A 384 10.48 16.96 5.26
CA ARG A 384 11.94 17.06 4.99
C ARG A 384 12.76 17.37 6.25
N SER A 385 12.19 18.10 7.20
CA SER A 385 12.81 18.37 8.52
C SER A 385 12.91 17.14 9.43
N MET A 386 12.22 16.06 9.10
CA MET A 386 12.26 14.76 9.80
C MET A 386 13.35 13.83 9.21
N LEU A 387 14.00 14.22 8.11
CA LEU A 387 15.19 13.52 7.61
C LEU A 387 16.44 13.93 8.40
N PRO A 388 17.40 13.01 8.61
CA PRO A 388 18.68 13.31 9.26
C PRO A 388 19.66 13.99 8.27
N LEU A 389 19.27 15.17 7.76
CA LEU A 389 20.01 15.93 6.74
C LEU A 389 21.49 16.15 7.16
N PRO A 390 22.47 16.01 6.24
CA PRO A 390 22.32 15.84 4.79
C PRO A 390 22.16 14.38 4.32
N TYR A 391 21.71 13.47 5.20
CA TYR A 391 21.56 12.05 4.91
C TYR A 391 20.08 11.65 4.81
N LEU A 392 19.80 10.55 4.10
CA LEU A 392 18.46 9.98 3.99
C LEU A 392 18.12 9.13 5.24
N LYS A 393 19.07 8.32 5.72
CA LYS A 393 18.95 7.60 6.99
C LYS A 393 20.27 7.65 7.77
N VAL A 394 20.15 7.73 9.09
CA VAL A 394 21.25 7.56 10.05
C VAL A 394 20.76 6.63 11.13
N GLY A 395 21.59 5.69 11.57
CA GLY A 395 21.23 4.74 12.61
C GLY A 395 22.43 3.93 13.08
N TYR A 396 22.19 2.91 13.89
CA TYR A 396 23.22 1.97 14.33
C TYR A 396 23.00 0.61 13.68
N LEU A 397 24.11 -0.07 13.40
CA LEU A 397 24.17 -1.48 13.01
C LEU A 397 25.34 -2.13 13.75
N ILE A 398 25.20 -3.40 14.12
CA ILE A 398 26.31 -4.22 14.61
C ILE A 398 27.04 -4.77 13.39
N ALA A 399 28.34 -4.48 13.30
CA ALA A 399 29.16 -4.74 12.11
C ALA A 399 30.52 -5.35 12.50
N PRO A 400 31.15 -6.14 11.62
CA PRO A 400 32.48 -6.69 11.86
C PRO A 400 33.56 -5.60 11.81
N PRO A 401 34.80 -5.89 12.28
CA PRO A 401 35.97 -5.09 11.93
C PRO A 401 36.13 -4.99 10.40
N ALA A 402 36.23 -3.77 9.88
CA ALA A 402 36.36 -3.53 8.44
C ALA A 402 37.56 -4.29 7.83
N GLY A 403 37.34 -4.92 6.67
CA GLY A 403 38.31 -5.81 6.03
C GLY A 403 38.38 -7.23 6.62
N ASN A 404 37.64 -7.55 7.68
CA ASN A 404 37.52 -8.91 8.22
C ASN A 404 36.04 -9.29 8.46
N PRO A 405 35.28 -9.62 7.40
CA PRO A 405 33.85 -9.94 7.51
C PRO A 405 33.57 -11.22 8.32
N VAL A 406 34.55 -12.13 8.46
CA VAL A 406 34.44 -13.40 9.19
C VAL A 406 35.09 -13.30 10.58
N ALA A 407 35.05 -12.12 11.19
CA ALA A 407 35.60 -11.91 12.53
C ALA A 407 34.77 -12.64 13.61
N PRO A 408 35.40 -13.10 14.72
CA PRO A 408 34.69 -13.67 15.86
C PRO A 408 33.61 -12.73 16.39
N HIS A 409 32.49 -13.26 16.88
CA HIS A 409 31.33 -12.47 17.33
C HIS A 409 31.66 -11.43 18.41
N SER A 410 32.71 -11.66 19.21
CA SER A 410 33.25 -10.71 20.20
C SER A 410 33.76 -9.39 19.60
N ASP A 411 34.14 -9.42 18.33
CA ASP A 411 34.85 -8.34 17.67
C ASP A 411 33.90 -7.42 16.89
N TRP A 412 32.69 -7.92 16.60
CA TRP A 412 31.59 -7.17 16.01
C TRP A 412 31.10 -6.09 16.98
N LYS A 413 30.87 -4.89 16.47
CA LYS A 413 30.60 -3.69 17.27
C LYS A 413 29.41 -2.93 16.72
N ARG A 414 28.57 -2.42 17.63
CA ARG A 414 27.48 -1.49 17.32
C ARG A 414 28.09 -0.15 16.91
N ILE A 415 28.05 0.16 15.62
CA ILE A 415 28.66 1.34 14.99
C ILE A 415 27.56 2.14 14.29
N GLN A 416 27.76 3.45 14.17
CA GLN A 416 26.82 4.34 13.50
C GLN A 416 27.06 4.31 11.98
N PHE A 417 26.00 4.18 11.20
CA PHE A 417 26.01 4.23 9.74
C PHE A 417 25.15 5.39 9.23
N ILE A 418 25.56 5.93 8.09
CA ILE A 418 24.85 6.95 7.31
C ILE A 418 24.51 6.37 5.94
N LEU A 419 23.37 6.76 5.38
CA LEU A 419 22.94 6.44 4.01
C LEU A 419 22.60 7.74 3.30
N ASN A 420 23.31 8.04 2.21
CA ASN A 420 23.04 9.16 1.32
C ASN A 420 22.60 8.66 -0.07
N HIS A 421 22.71 9.50 -1.11
CA HIS A 421 22.40 9.13 -2.49
C HIS A 421 23.54 8.39 -3.22
N GLU A 422 24.72 8.26 -2.59
CA GLU A 422 25.92 7.62 -3.14
C GLU A 422 26.15 6.22 -2.57
N GLY A 423 25.88 6.00 -1.27
CA GLY A 423 26.28 4.79 -0.56
C GLY A 423 25.83 4.72 0.91
N LEU A 424 25.94 3.51 1.47
CA LEU A 424 25.90 3.22 2.91
C LEU A 424 27.33 3.32 3.45
N GLN A 425 27.57 4.17 4.46
CA GLN A 425 28.92 4.46 4.95
C GLN A 425 28.98 4.40 6.49
N GLN A 426 30.05 3.79 7.01
CA GLN A 426 30.33 3.71 8.45
C GLN A 426 30.91 5.05 8.96
N LEU A 427 30.23 5.70 9.90
CA LEU A 427 30.65 7.01 10.41
C LEU A 427 31.87 6.89 11.34
N ASN A 428 32.93 7.66 11.08
CA ASN A 428 34.16 7.62 11.86
C ASN A 428 34.15 8.66 12.99
N LYS A 429 34.60 8.25 14.20
CA LYS A 429 34.61 9.11 15.41
C LYS A 429 35.44 10.40 15.32
N VAL A 430 36.23 10.58 14.25
CA VAL A 430 37.02 11.80 14.02
C VAL A 430 36.12 12.94 13.50
N GLU A 431 35.15 12.62 12.65
CA GLU A 431 34.28 13.60 11.97
C GLU A 431 33.29 14.26 12.96
N GLN A 432 32.92 13.53 14.02
CA GLN A 432 32.10 14.04 15.14
C GLN A 432 32.72 15.25 15.87
N ARG A 433 33.99 15.61 15.61
CA ARG A 433 34.64 16.82 16.17
C ARG A 433 34.47 18.08 15.33
N HIS A 434 33.90 18.03 14.13
CA HIS A 434 33.71 19.21 13.29
C HIS A 434 32.37 19.94 13.51
N MET A 435 32.06 20.21 14.78
CA MET A 435 31.17 21.30 15.19
C MET A 435 32.01 22.38 15.91
N PRO A 436 31.75 23.69 15.72
CA PRO A 436 32.74 24.72 15.99
C PRO A 436 32.89 25.07 17.48
N GLN A 437 33.74 24.33 18.20
CA GLN A 437 34.26 24.73 19.51
C GLN A 437 35.79 24.68 19.58
N SER A 438 36.36 25.88 19.72
CA SER A 438 37.71 26.25 20.20
C SER A 438 38.85 25.22 20.14
N LEU A 439 39.86 25.57 19.33
CA LEU A 439 41.24 25.06 19.33
C LEU A 439 41.79 24.66 20.72
N SER A 440 42.24 23.40 20.87
CA SER A 440 43.33 23.05 21.81
C SER A 440 43.92 21.66 21.52
N ALA A 441 45.12 21.44 22.07
CA ALA A 441 45.88 20.18 22.16
C ALA A 441 46.39 19.52 20.87
N LYS A 442 47.73 19.56 20.69
CA LYS A 442 48.47 18.59 19.87
C LYS A 442 48.66 17.30 20.68
N SER A 443 48.46 16.15 20.05
CA SER A 443 49.34 14.99 20.26
C SER A 443 49.43 14.22 18.94
N GLY A 444 50.62 13.72 18.61
CA GLY A 444 50.74 12.76 17.51
C GLY A 444 50.28 11.40 18.01
N ASP A 445 49.47 10.72 17.22
CA ASP A 445 49.23 9.30 17.35
C ASP A 445 49.09 8.69 15.95
N THR A 446 49.39 7.40 15.83
CA THR A 446 49.54 6.74 14.53
C THR A 446 48.24 6.71 13.73
N VAL A 447 48.29 7.18 12.49
CA VAL A 447 47.21 7.01 11.51
C VAL A 447 47.17 5.55 11.05
N ILE A 448 46.69 4.68 11.93
CA ILE A 448 46.15 3.38 11.53
C ILE A 448 44.93 3.71 10.68
N ASN A 449 45.11 3.67 9.36
CA ASN A 449 44.07 3.92 8.38
C ASN A 449 43.07 2.76 8.41
N ARG A 450 42.24 2.72 9.45
CA ARG A 450 41.14 1.77 9.58
C ARG A 450 40.19 2.04 8.43
N SER A 451 40.08 1.08 7.52
CA SER A 451 39.00 1.05 6.54
C SER A 451 37.67 1.31 7.25
N ALA A 452 36.84 2.15 6.65
CA ALA A 452 35.42 2.21 6.99
C ALA A 452 34.71 1.13 6.17
N ILE A 453 33.68 0.49 6.72
CA ILE A 453 32.72 -0.24 5.88
C ILE A 453 31.98 0.80 5.02
N LYS A 454 32.14 0.69 3.71
CA LYS A 454 31.47 1.51 2.70
C LYS A 454 30.88 0.57 1.65
N VAL A 455 29.64 0.83 1.24
CA VAL A 455 29.00 0.17 0.09
C VAL A 455 28.41 1.27 -0.77
N ASP A 456 28.96 1.46 -1.96
CA ASP A 456 28.44 2.43 -2.91
C ASP A 456 27.27 1.85 -3.69
N VAL A 457 26.24 2.66 -3.96
CA VAL A 457 24.99 2.24 -4.59
C VAL A 457 25.18 1.56 -5.96
N PRO A 458 26.12 1.99 -6.82
CA PRO A 458 26.41 1.30 -8.08
C PRO A 458 26.94 -0.14 -7.92
N ASP A 459 27.53 -0.46 -6.76
CA ASP A 459 28.15 -1.76 -6.50
C ASP A 459 27.15 -2.80 -5.98
N ILE A 460 25.94 -2.38 -5.57
CA ILE A 460 24.90 -3.24 -4.99
C ILE A 460 24.28 -4.13 -6.07
N ILE A 461 24.30 -5.44 -5.80
CA ILE A 461 23.63 -6.47 -6.59
C ILE A 461 22.28 -6.84 -5.94
N SER A 462 22.27 -7.03 -4.63
CA SER A 462 21.12 -7.51 -3.86
C SER A 462 21.14 -6.97 -2.43
N VAL A 463 19.95 -6.87 -1.82
CA VAL A 463 19.78 -6.45 -0.42
C VAL A 463 18.69 -7.31 0.21
N SER A 464 19.01 -8.08 1.25
CA SER A 464 18.12 -9.08 1.84
C SER A 464 18.22 -9.16 3.37
N ALA A 465 17.15 -9.64 4.00
CA ALA A 465 17.23 -10.12 5.38
C ALA A 465 18.05 -11.42 5.42
N CYS A 466 18.91 -11.57 6.42
CA CYS A 466 19.83 -12.69 6.55
C CYS A 466 19.61 -13.42 7.88
N ALA A 467 19.57 -14.75 7.81
CA ALA A 467 19.42 -15.65 8.96
C ALA A 467 20.57 -16.68 9.03
N ASP A 468 21.75 -16.31 8.50
CA ASP A 468 22.94 -17.15 8.51
C ASP A 468 23.44 -17.37 9.95
N LEU A 469 23.53 -18.63 10.36
CA LEU A 469 23.91 -19.06 11.71
C LEU A 469 25.39 -18.78 12.06
N THR A 470 26.20 -18.36 11.09
CA THR A 470 27.59 -17.91 11.31
C THR A 470 27.67 -16.45 11.77
N LEU A 471 26.59 -15.67 11.64
CA LEU A 471 26.52 -14.29 12.12
C LEU A 471 26.22 -14.22 13.63
N PRO A 472 26.57 -13.11 14.31
CA PRO A 472 26.11 -12.88 15.68
C PRO A 472 24.56 -12.87 15.77
N PRO A 473 23.96 -13.28 16.91
CA PRO A 473 22.50 -13.31 17.05
C PRO A 473 21.85 -11.92 16.91
N GLY A 474 20.91 -11.78 15.97
CA GLY A 474 20.14 -10.56 15.75
C GLY A 474 19.35 -10.57 14.44
N ALA A 475 18.81 -9.42 14.04
CA ALA A 475 18.13 -9.26 12.75
C ALA A 475 19.18 -8.96 11.65
N GLY A 476 19.62 -9.99 10.93
CA GLY A 476 20.71 -9.89 9.95
C GLY A 476 20.30 -9.18 8.65
N LEU A 477 21.24 -8.43 8.09
CA LEU A 477 21.19 -7.73 6.81
C LEU A 477 22.34 -8.25 5.94
N CYS A 478 22.04 -8.73 4.73
CA CYS A 478 23.04 -8.98 3.70
C CYS A 478 22.89 -7.94 2.59
N ILE A 479 24.01 -7.34 2.19
CA ILE A 479 24.12 -6.50 0.99
C ILE A 479 25.13 -7.19 0.08
N ASP A 480 24.65 -7.83 -0.98
CA ASP A 480 25.51 -8.44 -1.99
C ASP A 480 26.08 -7.33 -2.90
N THR A 481 27.39 -7.30 -3.07
CA THR A 481 28.06 -6.33 -3.95
C THR A 481 28.94 -7.02 -4.99
N ILE A 482 29.36 -6.28 -6.02
CA ILE A 482 30.38 -6.72 -6.99
C ILE A 482 31.75 -7.03 -6.35
N HIS A 483 31.93 -6.71 -5.06
CA HIS A 483 33.13 -6.99 -4.27
C HIS A 483 32.91 -8.07 -3.20
N GLY A 484 31.73 -8.70 -3.18
CA GLY A 484 31.32 -9.72 -2.21
C GLY A 484 30.20 -9.25 -1.27
N PRO A 485 29.67 -10.16 -0.42
CA PRO A 485 28.61 -9.84 0.52
C PRO A 485 29.12 -9.04 1.72
N VAL A 486 28.35 -8.02 2.12
CA VAL A 486 28.55 -7.24 3.34
C VAL A 486 27.43 -7.59 4.33
N PHE A 487 27.82 -8.19 5.45
CA PHE A 487 26.91 -8.60 6.52
C PHE A 487 26.89 -7.56 7.65
N LEU A 488 25.69 -7.18 8.07
CA LEU A 488 25.40 -6.23 9.14
C LEU A 488 24.22 -6.77 9.97
N ILE A 489 24.04 -6.30 11.20
CA ILE A 489 22.92 -6.72 12.06
C ILE A 489 22.23 -5.48 12.64
N ALA A 490 20.89 -5.45 12.56
CA ALA A 490 20.08 -4.42 13.17
C ALA A 490 19.67 -4.77 14.62
N ASP A 491 19.39 -3.75 15.43
CA ASP A 491 18.99 -3.91 16.84
C ASP A 491 17.63 -4.63 17.00
N SER A 492 16.79 -4.63 15.96
CA SER A 492 15.52 -5.37 15.91
C SER A 492 15.09 -5.66 14.45
N TRP A 493 14.06 -6.50 14.26
CA TRP A 493 13.49 -6.80 12.94
C TRP A 493 12.83 -5.57 12.30
N GLU A 494 12.19 -4.72 13.10
CA GLU A 494 11.61 -3.45 12.65
C GLU A 494 12.70 -2.44 12.23
N SER A 495 13.87 -2.50 12.87
CA SER A 495 15.04 -1.71 12.48
C SER A 495 15.68 -2.25 11.20
N LEU A 496 15.74 -3.59 11.03
CA LEU A 496 16.19 -4.23 9.79
C LEU A 496 15.31 -3.83 8.61
N ASP A 497 13.98 -3.94 8.76
CA ASP A 497 12.99 -3.47 7.80
C ASP A 497 13.28 -2.02 7.34
N GLY A 498 13.44 -1.09 8.30
CA GLY A 498 13.72 0.32 8.02
C GLY A 498 15.09 0.58 7.37
N TRP A 499 16.03 -0.36 7.40
CA TRP A 499 17.28 -0.32 6.64
C TRP A 499 17.14 -0.96 5.26
N LEU A 500 16.47 -2.12 5.16
CA LEU A 500 16.17 -2.80 3.90
C LEU A 500 15.41 -1.87 2.95
N ASP A 501 14.32 -1.28 3.45
CA ASP A 501 13.48 -0.35 2.70
C ASP A 501 14.29 0.86 2.21
N ALA A 502 15.06 1.50 3.11
CA ALA A 502 15.83 2.69 2.77
C ALA A 502 16.92 2.41 1.71
N ILE A 503 17.70 1.33 1.85
CA ILE A 503 18.77 1.00 0.89
C ILE A 503 18.17 0.62 -0.48
N ARG A 504 17.08 -0.18 -0.50
CA ARG A 504 16.38 -0.54 -1.73
C ARG A 504 15.76 0.67 -2.44
N LEU A 505 15.22 1.64 -1.70
CA LEU A 505 14.70 2.89 -2.28
C LEU A 505 15.83 3.71 -2.92
N VAL A 506 16.98 3.89 -2.25
CA VAL A 506 18.14 4.59 -2.84
C VAL A 506 18.63 3.89 -4.11
N TYR A 507 18.79 2.57 -4.08
CA TYR A 507 19.20 1.79 -5.26
C TYR A 507 18.20 1.92 -6.41
N THR A 508 16.89 1.93 -6.12
CA THR A 508 15.85 2.11 -7.14
C THR A 508 15.90 3.51 -7.77
N ILE A 509 16.12 4.55 -6.96
CA ILE A 509 16.28 5.93 -7.41
C ILE A 509 17.51 6.06 -8.31
N PHE A 510 18.64 5.43 -7.94
CA PHE A 510 19.84 5.35 -8.77
C PHE A 510 19.57 4.63 -10.10
N ALA A 511 18.97 3.43 -10.06
CA ALA A 511 18.64 2.63 -11.23
C ALA A 511 17.62 3.30 -12.18
N ARG A 512 16.82 4.25 -11.68
CA ARG A 512 15.94 5.11 -12.48
C ARG A 512 16.57 6.44 -12.93
N GLY A 513 17.86 6.65 -12.68
CA GLY A 513 18.59 7.86 -13.07
C GLY A 513 18.12 9.12 -12.32
N LYS A 514 17.89 8.98 -11.00
CA LYS A 514 17.34 10.03 -10.13
C LYS A 514 18.19 10.36 -8.90
N SER A 515 19.44 9.87 -8.81
CA SER A 515 20.35 10.19 -7.69
C SER A 515 20.53 11.69 -7.47
N ASP A 516 20.66 12.50 -8.54
CA ASP A 516 20.79 13.96 -8.43
C ASP A 516 19.54 14.62 -7.82
N VAL A 517 18.36 14.05 -8.07
CA VAL A 517 17.10 14.54 -7.49
C VAL A 517 17.08 14.23 -5.99
N LEU A 518 17.49 13.01 -5.59
CA LEU A 518 17.62 12.66 -4.18
C LEU A 518 18.72 13.48 -3.48
N ALA A 519 19.84 13.76 -4.16
CA ALA A 519 20.89 14.64 -3.67
C ALA A 519 20.35 16.05 -3.37
N SER A 520 19.53 16.60 -4.28
CA SER A 520 18.84 17.89 -4.12
C SER A 520 17.69 17.88 -3.09
N ILE A 521 17.26 16.70 -2.63
CA ILE A 521 16.29 16.58 -1.52
C ILE A 521 17.01 16.57 -0.17
N ILE A 522 18.16 15.88 -0.07
CA ILE A 522 18.88 15.69 1.20
C ILE A 522 19.96 16.76 1.47
N GLY A 523 20.47 17.44 0.44
CA GLY A 523 21.17 18.73 0.58
C GLY A 523 20.16 19.85 0.86
#